data_AF-A0AAX0LAD7-F1
#
_entry.id   AF-A0AAX0LAD7-F1
#
_cell.length_a   1.000
_cell.length_b   1.000
_cell.length_c   1.000
_cell.angle_alpha   90.00
_cell.angle_beta   90.00
_cell.angle_gamma   90.00
#
_symmetry.space_group_name_H-M   'P 1'
#
loop_
_entity.id
_entity.type
_entity.pdbx_description
1 polymer ?
#
loop_
_entity_poly.entity_id
_entity_poly.type
_entity_poly.pdbx_seq_one_letter_code
_entity_poly.pdbx_strand_id
1 'polypeptide(L)'
;LLNGTFSNKEFQIGAYSNQTVKSSIGATTSDKIGLTRFESSKFITAGGVVSLTFINVDGVNDVKVAAAVVSTGLGKGLGALAENINKVADKTGVRASFDVTWVGAKAVASGNMTDLTINGIKIGDLEVKTNDSNGTLVNAINSVKDQTGVEASIDPQGRLRLTSRDGRVISATANGTKEADKMSNVFGYGAKGEEMPASALSKGFIGRLNLVRLDGRDIKISGGKAGGDSNGAYSTAFSTSKNANSNGGAQASVSLREIKGQIDKTVAAAMGFQRMSGSAMEQNQSAGVMTLRGAMAVMDIAESAQRTLDFIRSDLGSVQNQLIATVNNITVTQVNVKSAESQIRDVDFAAESANFSKYNILAQSGSYAMSQANSVQQNVLKLLQ
;
A
#
# COMPACT_ATOMS: atom_id res chain seq x y z
N LEU A 1 -12.84 11.72 -18.32
CA LEU A 1 -13.04 10.28 -18.04
C LEU A 1 -12.27 9.86 -16.79
N LEU A 2 -10.94 10.04 -16.76
CA LEU A 2 -10.07 9.53 -15.68
C LEU A 2 -9.98 10.41 -14.41
N ASN A 3 -10.81 11.44 -14.30
CA ASN A 3 -10.87 12.35 -13.15
C ASN A 3 -11.87 11.89 -12.07
N GLY A 4 -12.43 10.69 -12.18
CA GLY A 4 -13.38 10.12 -11.23
C GLY A 4 -14.84 10.60 -11.40
N THR A 5 -15.12 11.55 -12.31
CA THR A 5 -16.50 11.98 -12.58
C THR A 5 -17.27 11.00 -13.47
N PHE A 6 -16.56 10.03 -14.06
CA PHE A 6 -17.15 8.96 -14.86
C PHE A 6 -17.55 7.79 -13.94
N SER A 7 -18.46 8.04 -13.00
CA SER A 7 -18.99 7.03 -12.10
C SER A 7 -20.45 6.75 -12.43
N ASN A 8 -20.85 5.48 -12.31
CA ASN A 8 -22.21 4.97 -12.53
C ASN A 8 -22.79 5.41 -13.89
N LYS A 9 -21.96 5.35 -14.94
CA LYS A 9 -22.42 5.66 -16.29
C LYS A 9 -23.09 4.44 -16.89
N GLU A 10 -24.27 4.66 -17.43
CA GLU A 10 -25.11 3.61 -18.02
C GLU A 10 -25.12 3.76 -19.53
N PHE A 11 -24.90 2.65 -20.22
CA PHE A 11 -25.03 2.53 -21.66
C PHE A 11 -26.24 1.67 -21.96
N GLN A 12 -27.31 2.26 -22.51
CA GLN A 12 -28.46 1.52 -23.01
C GLN A 12 -28.01 0.71 -24.23
N ILE A 13 -28.14 -0.61 -24.13
CA ILE A 13 -27.67 -1.55 -25.15
C ILE A 13 -28.78 -2.44 -25.67
N GLY A 14 -29.92 -2.55 -24.98
CA GLY A 14 -31.02 -3.40 -25.39
C GLY A 14 -32.22 -2.66 -25.98
N ALA A 15 -33.13 -3.41 -26.59
CA ALA A 15 -34.34 -2.89 -27.21
C ALA A 15 -35.40 -2.46 -26.18
N TYR A 16 -35.35 -2.97 -24.95
CA TYR A 16 -36.27 -2.62 -23.87
C TYR A 16 -35.61 -1.68 -22.85
N SER A 17 -36.44 -0.87 -22.18
CA SER A 17 -35.99 0.04 -21.13
C SER A 17 -35.19 -0.70 -20.04
N ASN A 18 -34.15 -0.04 -19.51
CA ASN A 18 -33.27 -0.53 -18.44
C ASN A 18 -32.36 -1.73 -18.79
N GLN A 19 -32.21 -2.06 -20.07
CA GLN A 19 -31.17 -2.99 -20.53
C GLN A 19 -29.86 -2.23 -20.72
N THR A 20 -29.12 -2.06 -19.62
CA THR A 20 -27.92 -1.21 -19.58
C THR A 20 -26.67 -1.96 -19.11
N VAL A 21 -25.51 -1.53 -19.59
CA VAL A 21 -24.20 -1.85 -18.98
C VAL A 21 -23.74 -0.66 -18.17
N LYS A 22 -23.35 -0.92 -16.93
CA LYS A 22 -22.78 0.10 -16.04
C LYS A 22 -21.27 0.11 -16.17
N SER A 23 -20.70 1.31 -16.29
CA SER A 23 -19.27 1.53 -16.30
C SER A 23 -18.94 2.65 -15.32
N SER A 24 -17.96 2.38 -14.46
CA SER A 24 -17.40 3.34 -13.54
C SER A 24 -15.89 3.34 -13.72
N ILE A 25 -15.30 4.52 -13.85
CA ILE A 25 -13.86 4.70 -13.93
C ILE A 25 -13.43 5.50 -12.71
N GLY A 26 -12.56 4.89 -11.89
CA GLY A 26 -11.95 5.52 -10.74
C GLY A 26 -11.12 6.76 -11.12
N ALA A 27 -10.90 7.65 -10.16
CA ALA A 27 -9.98 8.77 -10.35
C ALA A 27 -8.54 8.27 -10.44
N THR A 28 -7.80 8.72 -11.45
CA THR A 28 -6.36 8.40 -11.62
C THR A 28 -5.46 9.61 -11.37
N THR A 29 -5.98 10.64 -10.69
CA THR A 29 -5.19 11.83 -10.32
C THR A 29 -4.19 11.48 -9.24
N SER A 30 -3.04 12.17 -9.19
CA SER A 30 -1.92 11.83 -8.30
C SER A 30 -2.21 11.85 -6.80
N ASP A 31 -3.30 12.48 -6.35
CA ASP A 31 -3.79 12.43 -4.96
C ASP A 31 -4.68 11.23 -4.64
N LYS A 32 -5.21 10.58 -5.67
CA LYS A 32 -6.13 9.45 -5.54
C LYS A 32 -5.47 8.12 -5.84
N ILE A 33 -4.22 8.13 -6.32
CA ILE A 33 -3.41 6.94 -6.57
C ILE A 33 -2.15 6.96 -5.72
N GLY A 34 -1.56 5.77 -5.52
CA GLY A 34 -0.35 5.62 -4.72
C GLY A 34 -0.59 5.83 -3.24
N LEU A 35 -1.78 5.49 -2.74
CA LEU A 35 -2.08 5.59 -1.32
C LEU A 35 -1.33 4.50 -0.56
N THR A 36 -0.38 4.93 0.25
CA THR A 36 0.40 4.08 1.13
C THR A 36 0.19 4.50 2.57
N ARG A 37 0.30 3.55 3.50
CA ARG A 37 0.29 3.80 4.94
C ARG A 37 1.67 3.50 5.47
N PHE A 38 2.30 4.49 6.09
CA PHE A 38 3.58 4.35 6.78
C PHE A 38 3.34 4.44 8.29
N GLU A 39 3.93 3.52 9.04
CA GLU A 39 3.89 3.52 10.50
C GLU A 39 5.28 3.18 11.07
N SER A 40 5.83 4.07 11.88
CA SER A 40 7.12 3.90 12.53
C SER A 40 6.90 3.80 14.03
N SER A 41 7.29 2.68 14.64
CA SER A 41 7.10 2.44 16.06
C SER A 41 7.84 3.49 16.90
N LYS A 42 7.34 3.78 18.10
CA LYS A 42 8.20 4.34 19.16
C LYS A 42 9.35 3.36 19.47
N PHE A 43 10.39 3.82 20.16
CA PHE A 43 11.44 2.91 20.63
C PHE A 43 10.83 1.75 21.39
N ILE A 44 11.17 0.56 20.92
CA ILE A 44 10.75 -0.68 21.56
C ILE A 44 11.70 -0.89 22.74
N THR A 45 11.14 -1.05 23.93
CA THR A 45 11.92 -1.19 25.18
C THR A 45 11.77 -2.57 25.81
N ALA A 46 10.86 -3.40 25.29
CA ALA A 46 10.62 -4.76 25.77
C ALA A 46 11.19 -5.79 24.78
N GLY A 47 12.20 -6.54 25.23
CA GLY A 47 12.75 -7.71 24.52
C GLY A 47 12.00 -9.01 24.87
N GLY A 48 12.51 -10.14 24.38
CA GLY A 48 11.95 -11.47 24.64
C GLY A 48 11.16 -12.05 23.47
N VAL A 49 10.29 -13.03 23.73
CA VAL A 49 9.47 -13.68 22.69
C VAL A 49 8.32 -12.75 22.31
N VAL A 50 8.25 -12.37 21.04
CA VAL A 50 7.24 -11.48 20.49
C VAL A 50 6.40 -12.23 19.48
N SER A 51 5.08 -12.11 19.61
CA SER A 51 4.10 -12.61 18.65
C SER A 51 3.15 -11.48 18.29
N LEU A 52 3.01 -11.19 17.00
CA LEU A 52 2.13 -10.15 16.48
C LEU A 52 0.98 -10.78 15.69
N THR A 53 -0.18 -10.15 15.76
CA THR A 53 -1.33 -10.47 14.92
C THR A 53 -1.79 -9.18 14.24
N PHE A 54 -1.80 -9.17 12.91
CA PHE A 54 -2.45 -8.11 12.16
C PHE A 54 -3.95 -8.37 12.19
N ILE A 55 -4.70 -7.39 12.67
CA ILE A 55 -6.14 -7.51 12.85
C ILE A 55 -6.83 -6.95 11.62
N ASN A 56 -7.86 -7.65 11.14
CA ASN A 56 -8.77 -7.15 10.10
C ASN A 56 -7.99 -6.64 8.86
N VAL A 57 -7.12 -7.49 8.29
CA VAL A 57 -6.26 -7.09 7.16
C VAL A 57 -7.05 -6.83 5.87
N ASP A 58 -8.15 -7.55 5.69
CA ASP A 58 -9.01 -7.54 4.51
C ASP A 58 -10.46 -7.14 4.83
N GLY A 59 -10.74 -6.64 6.04
CA GLY A 59 -12.10 -6.36 6.50
C GLY A 59 -12.65 -7.41 7.47
N VAL A 60 -12.09 -8.63 7.49
CA VAL A 60 -12.68 -9.77 8.22
C VAL A 60 -11.62 -10.61 8.95
N ASN A 61 -10.50 -10.89 8.31
CA ASN A 61 -9.53 -11.89 8.77
C ASN A 61 -8.40 -11.27 9.58
N ASP A 62 -7.99 -12.01 10.62
CA ASP A 62 -6.79 -11.75 11.40
C ASP A 62 -5.66 -12.66 10.93
N VAL A 63 -4.44 -12.12 10.81
CA VAL A 63 -3.27 -12.86 10.36
C VAL A 63 -2.19 -12.83 11.42
N LYS A 64 -1.86 -14.01 11.95
CA LYS A 64 -0.79 -14.19 12.93
C LYS A 64 0.58 -14.24 12.25
N VAL A 65 1.54 -13.53 12.83
CA VAL A 65 2.95 -13.55 12.45
C VAL A 65 3.66 -14.61 13.29
N ALA A 66 4.60 -15.34 12.69
CA ALA A 66 5.44 -16.28 13.43
C ALA A 66 6.22 -15.56 14.53
N ALA A 67 6.29 -16.17 15.72
CA ALA A 67 6.96 -15.57 16.86
C ALA A 67 8.46 -15.37 16.58
N ALA A 68 9.00 -14.24 17.05
CA ALA A 68 10.43 -13.93 16.98
C ALA A 68 10.95 -13.62 18.38
N VAL A 69 12.20 -14.00 18.67
CA VAL A 69 12.84 -13.63 19.93
C VAL A 69 13.67 -12.37 19.68
N VAL A 70 13.41 -11.32 20.45
CA VAL A 70 14.11 -10.04 20.39
C VAL A 70 15.19 -10.02 21.46
N SER A 71 16.42 -10.27 21.03
CA SER A 71 17.63 -10.29 21.88
C SER A 71 18.88 -10.02 21.04
N THR A 72 20.07 -10.13 21.65
CA THR A 72 21.38 -9.89 21.04
C THR A 72 21.94 -11.09 20.26
N GLY A 73 21.27 -12.25 20.28
CA GLY A 73 21.75 -13.48 19.66
C GLY A 73 21.61 -13.49 18.13
N LEU A 74 22.38 -14.36 17.45
CA LEU A 74 22.28 -14.54 16.00
C LEU A 74 20.87 -15.01 15.59
N GLY A 75 20.33 -14.43 14.52
CA GLY A 75 18.97 -14.69 14.05
C GLY A 75 17.86 -14.22 15.01
N LYS A 76 18.20 -13.34 15.97
CA LYS A 76 17.26 -12.71 16.91
C LYS A 76 17.19 -11.20 16.66
N GLY A 77 16.23 -10.54 17.30
CA GLY A 77 16.04 -9.08 17.20
C GLY A 77 14.90 -8.66 16.28
N LEU A 78 14.87 -7.38 15.93
CA LEU A 78 13.87 -6.82 15.02
C LEU A 78 14.03 -7.33 13.58
N GLY A 79 15.24 -7.72 13.17
CA GLY A 79 15.46 -8.29 11.85
C GLY A 79 14.68 -9.58 11.63
N ALA A 80 14.74 -10.50 12.60
CA ALA A 80 13.98 -11.75 12.56
C ALA A 80 12.45 -11.50 12.58
N LEU A 81 12.00 -10.52 13.37
CA LEU A 81 10.59 -10.13 13.40
C LEU A 81 10.13 -9.54 12.06
N ALA A 82 10.92 -8.63 11.48
CA ALA A 82 10.62 -8.03 10.18
C ALA A 82 10.60 -9.08 9.06
N GLU A 83 11.53 -10.04 9.09
CA GLU A 83 11.51 -11.17 8.17
C GLU A 83 10.23 -12.00 8.30
N ASN A 84 9.82 -12.32 9.53
CA ASN A 84 8.58 -13.06 9.78
C ASN A 84 7.32 -12.29 9.32
N ILE A 85 7.30 -10.96 9.46
CA ILE A 85 6.23 -10.11 8.93
C ILE A 85 6.22 -10.16 7.40
N ASN A 86 7.40 -10.01 6.77
CA ASN A 86 7.53 -10.01 5.32
C ASN A 86 7.14 -11.36 4.69
N LYS A 87 7.32 -12.48 5.39
CA LYS A 87 6.87 -13.82 4.96
C LYS A 87 5.34 -13.94 4.83
N VAL A 88 4.58 -13.08 5.49
CA VAL A 88 3.10 -13.03 5.41
C VAL A 88 2.61 -11.73 4.73
N ALA A 89 3.48 -11.03 4.01
CA ALA A 89 3.14 -9.76 3.33
C ALA A 89 2.12 -9.95 2.20
N ASP A 90 2.09 -11.13 1.57
CA ASP A 90 1.12 -11.52 0.56
C ASP A 90 -0.33 -11.53 1.12
N LYS A 91 -0.50 -11.98 2.36
CA LYS A 91 -1.80 -12.06 3.04
C LYS A 91 -2.19 -10.77 3.76
N THR A 92 -1.21 -10.08 4.35
CA THR A 92 -1.46 -8.89 5.18
C THR A 92 -1.44 -7.58 4.39
N GLY A 93 -0.77 -7.57 3.23
CA GLY A 93 -0.43 -6.35 2.49
C GLY A 93 0.59 -5.45 3.21
N VAL A 94 1.17 -5.91 4.32
CA VAL A 94 2.10 -5.14 5.16
C VAL A 94 3.53 -5.65 4.97
N ARG A 95 4.44 -4.73 4.72
CA ARG A 95 5.89 -4.95 4.72
C ARG A 95 6.53 -4.30 5.93
N ALA A 96 7.59 -4.90 6.44
CA ALA A 96 8.34 -4.41 7.59
C ALA A 96 9.81 -4.17 7.25
N SER A 97 10.34 -3.08 7.80
CA SER A 97 11.77 -2.80 7.89
C SER A 97 12.12 -2.41 9.32
N PHE A 98 13.40 -2.39 9.66
CA PHE A 98 13.87 -2.04 10.99
C PHE A 98 14.96 -0.97 10.90
N ASP A 99 15.12 -0.22 11.99
CA ASP A 99 16.28 0.64 12.19
C ASP A 99 16.78 0.44 13.62
N VAL A 100 17.94 -0.21 13.73
CA VAL A 100 18.62 -0.44 15.00
C VAL A 100 19.96 0.27 14.97
N THR A 101 19.88 1.59 15.09
CA THR A 101 21.05 2.47 15.16
C THR A 101 21.00 3.22 16.47
N TRP A 102 21.95 2.99 17.37
CA TRP A 102 22.19 3.80 18.55
C TRP A 102 23.15 4.97 18.24
N VAL A 103 22.96 6.14 18.83
CA VAL A 103 23.86 7.31 18.77
C VAL A 103 23.91 7.94 20.16
N GLY A 104 25.09 8.32 20.62
CA GLY A 104 25.24 9.06 21.88
C GLY A 104 24.45 10.37 21.86
N ALA A 105 23.99 10.82 23.02
CA ALA A 105 23.40 12.16 23.17
C ALA A 105 24.48 13.25 23.11
N LYS A 106 25.69 12.94 23.59
CA LYS A 106 26.86 13.82 23.66
C LYS A 106 28.02 13.22 22.88
N ALA A 107 29.01 14.05 22.57
CA ALA A 107 30.24 13.59 21.93
C ALA A 107 31.00 12.59 22.84
N VAL A 108 31.84 11.76 22.24
CA VAL A 108 32.65 10.77 22.95
C VAL A 108 33.59 11.49 23.92
N ALA A 109 33.45 11.20 25.21
CA ALA A 109 34.28 11.78 26.25
C ALA A 109 35.62 11.03 26.35
N SER A 110 36.68 11.74 26.74
CA SER A 110 37.94 11.09 27.09
C SER A 110 37.80 10.29 28.38
N GLY A 111 38.41 9.11 28.43
CA GLY A 111 38.46 8.31 29.65
C GLY A 111 38.91 6.88 29.41
N ASN A 112 39.24 6.21 30.50
CA ASN A 112 39.56 4.79 30.49
C ASN A 112 38.29 3.98 30.69
N MET A 113 38.11 2.95 29.87
CA MET A 113 37.07 1.94 30.05
C MET A 113 37.73 0.61 30.35
N THR A 114 37.22 -0.08 31.35
CA THR A 114 37.63 -1.46 31.63
C THR A 114 36.51 -2.42 31.26
N ASP A 115 36.85 -3.66 30.92
CA ASP A 115 35.88 -4.74 30.65
C ASP A 115 34.74 -4.33 29.68
N LEU A 116 35.06 -3.63 28.59
CA LEU A 116 34.04 -3.32 27.58
C LEU A 116 33.52 -4.63 26.98
N THR A 117 32.20 -4.79 26.97
CA THR A 117 31.51 -5.85 26.24
C THR A 117 30.41 -5.28 25.35
N ILE A 118 30.27 -5.85 24.15
CA ILE A 118 29.18 -5.55 23.20
C ILE A 118 28.46 -6.86 22.90
N ASN A 119 27.13 -6.88 23.07
CA ASN A 119 26.29 -8.06 22.88
C ASN A 119 26.80 -9.32 23.62
N GLY A 120 27.47 -9.12 24.75
CA GLY A 120 28.05 -10.20 25.58
C GLY A 120 29.47 -10.63 25.19
N ILE A 121 30.04 -10.09 24.10
CA ILE A 121 31.41 -10.37 23.65
C ILE A 121 32.36 -9.37 24.28
N LYS A 122 33.42 -9.86 24.93
CA LYS A 122 34.44 -9.03 25.58
C LYS A 122 35.38 -8.42 24.55
N ILE A 123 35.51 -7.10 24.59
CA ILE A 123 36.47 -6.31 23.82
C ILE A 123 37.72 -6.05 24.66
N GLY A 124 37.54 -5.67 25.93
CA GLY A 124 38.64 -5.44 26.88
C GLY A 124 38.76 -3.99 27.32
N ASP A 125 39.96 -3.62 27.78
CA ASP A 125 40.26 -2.32 28.35
C ASP A 125 40.74 -1.36 27.26
N LEU A 126 40.25 -0.13 27.30
CA LEU A 126 40.46 0.87 26.27
C LEU A 126 40.71 2.25 26.89
N GLU A 127 41.72 2.94 26.39
CA GLU A 127 41.92 4.37 26.63
C GLU A 127 41.36 5.16 25.45
N VAL A 128 40.27 5.89 25.68
CA VAL A 128 39.59 6.65 24.62
C VAL A 128 39.88 8.12 24.81
N LYS A 129 40.28 8.80 23.72
CA LYS A 129 40.44 10.26 23.71
C LYS A 129 39.14 10.94 23.30
N THR A 130 39.01 12.24 23.56
CA THR A 130 37.85 13.03 23.13
C THR A 130 37.58 12.83 21.64
N ASN A 131 36.31 12.66 21.29
CA ASN A 131 35.81 12.35 19.95
C ASN A 131 36.43 11.08 19.31
N ASP A 132 36.96 10.16 20.14
CA ASP A 132 37.74 9.00 19.69
C ASP A 132 38.83 9.37 18.67
N SER A 133 39.54 10.47 18.92
CA SER A 133 40.60 10.97 18.01
C SER A 133 41.74 9.97 17.78
N ASN A 134 41.93 9.00 18.68
CA ASN A 134 42.87 7.89 18.52
C ASN A 134 42.27 6.67 17.78
N GLY A 135 40.97 6.69 17.46
CA GLY A 135 40.23 5.63 16.76
C GLY A 135 40.13 4.31 17.52
N THR A 136 40.57 4.29 18.78
CA THR A 136 40.68 3.07 19.58
C THR A 136 39.32 2.44 19.84
N LEU A 137 38.31 3.26 20.14
CA LEU A 137 36.98 2.76 20.46
C LEU A 137 36.30 2.16 19.24
N VAL A 138 36.27 2.91 18.13
CA VAL A 138 35.64 2.45 16.88
C VAL A 138 36.34 1.20 16.35
N ASN A 139 37.67 1.20 16.31
CA ASN A 139 38.43 0.04 15.81
C ASN A 139 38.24 -1.20 16.69
N ALA A 140 38.23 -1.04 18.02
CA ALA A 140 38.03 -2.14 18.93
C ALA A 140 36.63 -2.77 18.79
N ILE A 141 35.57 -1.97 18.68
CA ILE A 141 34.21 -2.48 18.44
C ILE A 141 34.13 -3.14 17.06
N ASN A 142 34.69 -2.51 16.02
CA ASN A 142 34.64 -3.03 14.66
C ASN A 142 35.47 -4.31 14.46
N SER A 143 36.45 -4.59 15.31
CA SER A 143 37.25 -5.82 15.27
C SER A 143 36.41 -7.09 15.55
N VAL A 144 35.31 -6.95 16.29
CA VAL A 144 34.39 -8.04 16.66
C VAL A 144 33.02 -7.91 15.99
N LYS A 145 32.87 -7.05 14.97
CA LYS A 145 31.58 -6.73 14.33
C LYS A 145 30.85 -7.95 13.77
N ASP A 146 31.58 -8.94 13.25
CA ASP A 146 30.96 -10.14 12.65
C ASP A 146 30.36 -11.07 13.73
N GLN A 147 30.92 -11.02 14.94
CA GLN A 147 30.40 -11.77 16.09
C GLN A 147 29.26 -10.99 16.77
N THR A 148 29.46 -9.70 17.03
CA THR A 148 28.49 -8.86 17.75
C THR A 148 27.31 -8.44 16.89
N GLY A 149 27.50 -8.30 15.57
CA GLY A 149 26.53 -7.72 14.63
C GLY A 149 26.46 -6.20 14.64
N VAL A 150 27.36 -5.55 15.37
CA VAL A 150 27.32 -4.11 15.64
C VAL A 150 28.52 -3.44 14.98
N GLU A 151 28.24 -2.42 14.18
CA GLU A 151 29.23 -1.58 13.53
C GLU A 151 29.28 -0.21 14.23
N ALA A 152 30.47 0.22 14.61
CA ALA A 152 30.74 1.51 15.23
C ALA A 152 31.24 2.54 14.22
N SER A 153 30.82 3.79 14.39
CA SER A 153 31.30 4.97 13.67
C SER A 153 31.16 6.22 14.53
N ILE A 154 31.90 7.28 14.20
CA ILE A 154 31.74 8.61 14.83
C ILE A 154 30.98 9.51 13.84
N ASP A 155 29.97 10.23 14.34
CA ASP A 155 29.27 11.22 13.53
C ASP A 155 30.05 12.55 13.43
N PRO A 156 29.69 13.48 12.52
CA PRO A 156 30.38 14.76 12.39
C PRO A 156 30.38 15.63 13.66
N GLN A 157 29.48 15.35 14.60
CA GLN A 157 29.37 16.00 15.90
C GLN A 157 30.21 15.32 16.99
N GLY A 158 31.00 14.30 16.65
CA GLY A 158 31.87 13.57 17.58
C GLY A 158 31.14 12.51 18.42
N ARG A 159 29.88 12.21 18.13
CA ARG A 159 29.05 11.25 18.88
C ARG A 159 29.25 9.84 18.33
N LEU A 160 29.31 8.86 19.22
CA LEU A 160 29.41 7.45 18.85
C LEU A 160 28.09 6.97 18.26
N ARG A 161 28.14 6.34 17.08
CA ARG A 161 27.04 5.65 16.42
C ARG A 161 27.33 4.17 16.36
N LEU A 162 26.41 3.35 16.88
CA LEU A 162 26.43 1.90 16.83
C LEU A 162 25.25 1.42 15.98
N THR A 163 25.49 0.73 14.88
CA THR A 163 24.43 0.23 14.00
C THR A 163 24.45 -1.29 14.00
N SER A 164 23.29 -1.92 14.23
CA SER A 164 23.16 -3.37 14.01
C SER A 164 22.73 -3.63 12.57
N ARG A 165 23.54 -4.41 11.85
CA ARG A 165 23.31 -4.70 10.42
C ARG A 165 22.14 -5.67 10.19
N ASP A 166 21.97 -6.63 11.09
CA ASP A 166 20.94 -7.67 11.04
C ASP A 166 19.74 -7.37 11.95
N GLY A 167 19.71 -6.20 12.59
CA GLY A 167 18.62 -5.77 13.46
C GLY A 167 18.58 -6.46 14.81
N ARG A 168 19.72 -7.02 15.26
CA ARG A 168 19.91 -7.49 16.64
C ARG A 168 19.84 -6.35 17.64
N VAL A 169 19.42 -6.67 18.85
CA VAL A 169 19.51 -5.73 19.98
C VAL A 169 20.98 -5.35 20.21
N ILE A 170 21.24 -4.07 20.48
CA ILE A 170 22.59 -3.59 20.83
C ILE A 170 22.65 -3.43 22.35
N SER A 171 23.43 -4.27 23.01
CA SER A 171 23.74 -4.13 24.43
C SER A 171 25.21 -3.83 24.63
N ALA A 172 25.52 -2.86 25.47
CA ALA A 172 26.89 -2.55 25.84
C ALA A 172 27.00 -2.48 27.37
N THR A 173 28.05 -3.05 27.92
CA THR A 173 28.43 -2.85 29.32
C THR A 173 29.93 -2.53 29.40
N ALA A 174 30.30 -1.67 30.34
CA ALA A 174 31.69 -1.28 30.59
C ALA A 174 31.88 -1.12 32.10
N ASN A 175 33.13 -1.19 32.55
CA ASN A 175 33.60 -1.13 33.93
C ASN A 175 33.02 -2.24 34.82
N GLY A 176 32.72 -3.41 34.25
CA GLY A 176 32.21 -4.58 34.99
C GLY A 176 30.82 -4.41 35.63
N THR A 177 30.17 -3.26 35.48
CA THR A 177 28.85 -2.99 36.07
C THR A 177 27.73 -3.12 35.04
N LYS A 178 26.66 -3.84 35.40
CA LYS A 178 25.38 -3.86 34.66
C LYS A 178 24.44 -2.73 35.08
N GLU A 179 24.80 -2.00 36.12
CA GLU A 179 24.03 -0.87 36.63
C GLU A 179 24.09 0.29 35.63
N ALA A 180 22.93 0.70 35.12
CA ALA A 180 22.82 1.77 34.13
C ALA A 180 23.48 3.08 34.59
N ASP A 181 23.38 3.41 35.87
CA ASP A 181 23.90 4.66 36.44
C ASP A 181 25.43 4.62 36.72
N LYS A 182 26.11 3.50 36.40
CA LYS A 182 27.57 3.30 36.61
C LYS A 182 28.37 3.03 35.32
N MET A 183 27.73 3.12 34.16
CA MET A 183 28.43 2.97 32.88
C MET A 183 29.46 4.09 32.66
N SER A 184 30.50 3.79 31.87
CA SER A 184 31.49 4.80 31.48
C SER A 184 30.85 5.93 30.66
N ASN A 185 31.09 7.18 31.06
CA ASN A 185 30.61 8.35 30.32
C ASN A 185 31.24 8.51 28.93
N VAL A 186 32.23 7.69 28.58
CA VAL A 186 32.95 7.72 27.29
C VAL A 186 31.99 7.64 26.10
N PHE A 187 30.90 6.88 26.19
CA PHE A 187 29.94 6.75 25.07
C PHE A 187 29.05 8.00 24.87
N GLY A 188 29.14 9.01 25.74
CA GLY A 188 28.41 10.27 25.57
C GLY A 188 26.90 10.12 25.83
N TYR A 189 26.52 9.55 26.96
CA TYR A 189 25.12 9.34 27.34
C TYR A 189 24.38 10.65 27.68
N GLY A 190 23.06 10.63 27.49
CA GLY A 190 22.14 11.61 28.07
C GLY A 190 21.99 11.41 29.57
N ALA A 191 21.56 12.47 30.28
CA ALA A 191 21.26 12.33 31.70
C ALA A 191 20.04 11.42 31.93
N LYS A 192 19.83 10.96 33.17
CA LYS A 192 18.67 10.14 33.53
C LYS A 192 17.38 10.91 33.28
N GLY A 193 16.53 10.40 32.38
CA GLY A 193 15.28 11.06 31.96
C GLY A 193 15.39 11.84 30.65
N GLU A 194 16.60 12.01 30.11
CA GLU A 194 16.83 12.56 28.77
C GLU A 194 16.88 11.43 27.71
N GLU A 195 17.04 11.81 26.44
CA GLU A 195 17.25 10.87 25.34
C GLU A 195 18.59 10.12 25.47
N MET A 196 18.59 8.85 25.06
CA MET A 196 19.77 7.98 25.06
C MET A 196 20.55 7.97 26.39
N PRO A 197 19.88 7.70 27.53
CA PRO A 197 20.57 7.51 28.79
C PRO A 197 21.41 6.22 28.73
N ALA A 198 22.34 6.05 29.66
CA ALA A 198 23.17 4.84 29.75
C ALA A 198 22.35 3.54 29.84
N SER A 199 21.15 3.60 30.41
CA SER A 199 20.20 2.48 30.46
C SER A 199 19.74 1.99 29.09
N ALA A 200 19.81 2.82 28.05
CA ALA A 200 19.43 2.44 26.69
C ALA A 200 20.32 1.33 26.12
N LEU A 201 21.62 1.34 26.43
CA LEU A 201 22.54 0.30 26.00
C LEU A 201 22.71 -0.82 27.04
N SER A 202 22.73 -0.51 28.34
CA SER A 202 22.92 -1.57 29.36
C SER A 202 21.75 -2.55 29.41
N LYS A 203 20.52 -2.09 29.18
CA LYS A 203 19.32 -2.95 29.12
C LYS A 203 19.05 -3.53 27.73
N GLY A 204 19.84 -3.12 26.72
CA GLY A 204 19.68 -3.54 25.33
C GLY A 204 18.80 -2.57 24.52
N PHE A 205 19.40 -1.95 23.52
CA PHE A 205 18.75 -1.06 22.58
C PHE A 205 18.17 -1.85 21.42
N ILE A 206 16.84 -1.86 21.31
CA ILE A 206 16.12 -2.68 20.32
C ILE A 206 15.88 -1.91 19.01
N GLY A 207 15.75 -0.59 19.07
CA GLY A 207 15.49 0.26 17.91
C GLY A 207 14.00 0.43 17.59
N ARG A 208 13.69 0.63 16.30
CA ARG A 208 12.33 0.84 15.78
C ARG A 208 11.98 -0.15 14.68
N LEU A 209 10.70 -0.48 14.61
CA LEU A 209 10.10 -1.23 13.52
C LEU A 209 9.29 -0.26 12.66
N ASN A 210 9.51 -0.26 11.34
CA ASN A 210 8.75 0.53 10.38
C ASN A 210 7.91 -0.41 9.53
N LEU A 211 6.64 -0.08 9.36
CA LEU A 211 5.66 -0.84 8.61
C LEU A 211 5.14 0.01 7.46
N VAL A 212 4.95 -0.64 6.31
CA VAL A 212 4.39 -0.03 5.11
C VAL A 212 3.27 -0.90 4.58
N ARG A 213 2.12 -0.30 4.30
CA ARG A 213 1.02 -0.95 3.57
C ARG A 213 0.69 -0.16 2.31
N LEU A 214 0.34 -0.86 1.23
CA LEU A 214 0.18 -0.29 -0.10
C LEU A 214 -1.26 0.16 -0.45
N ASP A 215 -2.17 0.26 0.52
CA ASP A 215 -3.59 0.61 0.31
C ASP A 215 -4.08 1.81 1.14
N GLY A 216 -3.18 2.49 1.86
CA GLY A 216 -3.47 3.67 2.67
C GLY A 216 -4.28 3.44 3.95
N ARG A 217 -4.78 2.22 4.21
CA ARG A 217 -5.55 1.87 5.41
C ARG A 217 -4.65 1.65 6.62
N ASP A 218 -5.16 2.01 7.79
CA ASP A 218 -4.46 1.88 9.09
C ASP A 218 -4.00 0.44 9.38
N ILE A 219 -2.79 0.27 9.91
CA ILE A 219 -2.21 -1.04 10.23
C ILE A 219 -2.56 -1.38 11.68
N LYS A 220 -3.61 -2.19 11.84
CA LYS A 220 -4.03 -2.63 13.17
C LYS A 220 -3.25 -3.87 13.61
N ILE A 221 -2.63 -3.77 14.78
CA ILE A 221 -1.80 -4.83 15.34
C ILE A 221 -2.28 -5.13 16.75
N SER A 222 -2.39 -6.42 17.08
CA SER A 222 -2.40 -6.87 18.47
C SER A 222 -1.12 -7.66 18.76
N GLY A 223 -0.47 -7.31 19.87
CA GLY A 223 0.61 -8.09 20.45
C GLY A 223 0.24 -8.37 21.90
N GLY A 224 -0.37 -9.52 22.19
CA GLY A 224 -0.71 -9.93 23.57
C GLY A 224 -1.74 -9.03 24.29
N LYS A 225 -2.39 -9.55 25.33
CA LYS A 225 -3.55 -8.90 25.98
C LYS A 225 -3.11 -7.66 26.77
N ALA A 226 -4.00 -6.66 26.84
CA ALA A 226 -3.82 -5.52 27.74
C ALA A 226 -3.78 -6.03 29.20
N GLY A 227 -2.66 -5.78 29.88
CA GLY A 227 -2.43 -6.17 31.27
C GLY A 227 -1.33 -7.24 31.42
N GLY A 228 -0.09 -6.79 31.64
CA GLY A 228 0.96 -7.61 32.26
C GLY A 228 2.06 -8.15 31.36
N ASP A 229 1.82 -8.41 30.08
CA ASP A 229 2.81 -9.08 29.22
C ASP A 229 3.63 -8.09 28.38
N SER A 230 4.94 -8.37 28.28
CA SER A 230 5.93 -7.65 27.46
C SER A 230 5.54 -7.49 25.98
N ASN A 231 4.53 -8.22 25.50
CA ASN A 231 4.01 -8.18 24.13
C ASN A 231 3.12 -6.95 23.84
N GLY A 232 2.42 -6.42 24.85
CA GLY A 232 1.59 -5.21 24.71
C GLY A 232 2.42 -3.99 24.29
N ALA A 233 3.73 -4.02 24.55
CA ALA A 233 4.69 -2.99 24.19
C ALA A 233 4.75 -2.72 22.68
N TYR A 234 4.52 -3.72 21.82
CA TYR A 234 4.59 -3.53 20.37
C TYR A 234 3.33 -2.85 19.84
N SER A 235 2.15 -3.31 20.25
CA SER A 235 0.89 -2.62 19.92
C SER A 235 0.84 -1.20 20.48
N THR A 236 1.36 -0.97 21.69
CA THR A 236 1.44 0.40 22.25
C THR A 236 2.49 1.25 21.54
N ALA A 237 3.60 0.65 21.09
CA ALA A 237 4.61 1.35 20.30
C ALA A 237 4.09 1.83 18.94
N PHE A 238 3.00 1.26 18.40
CA PHE A 238 2.29 1.79 17.23
C PHE A 238 0.99 2.53 17.57
N SER A 239 0.54 2.53 18.83
CA SER A 239 -0.76 3.11 19.19
C SER A 239 -0.79 4.64 19.12
N THR A 240 -1.91 5.18 18.64
CA THR A 240 -2.18 6.63 18.60
C THR A 240 -2.80 7.17 19.88
N SER A 241 -3.05 6.32 20.88
CA SER A 241 -3.76 6.70 22.12
C SER A 241 -2.90 7.66 22.96
N LYS A 242 -3.25 8.94 22.89
CA LYS A 242 -2.63 10.05 23.62
C LYS A 242 -3.01 10.03 25.11
N ASN A 243 -2.55 9.03 25.86
CA ASN A 243 -2.44 9.22 27.31
C ASN A 243 -1.12 9.95 27.58
N ALA A 244 -1.11 10.91 28.51
CA ALA A 244 -0.15 12.03 28.59
C ALA A 244 1.36 11.67 28.74
N ASN A 245 1.73 10.38 28.80
CA ASN A 245 3.11 9.88 28.83
C ASN A 245 3.38 8.70 27.86
N SER A 246 2.42 8.36 26.99
CA SER A 246 2.37 7.10 26.24
C SER A 246 2.00 7.28 24.77
N ASN A 247 2.42 8.37 24.13
CA ASN A 247 2.27 8.49 22.68
C ASN A 247 3.08 7.36 22.02
N GLY A 248 2.42 6.55 21.18
CA GLY A 248 3.10 5.55 20.36
C GLY A 248 3.82 6.19 19.18
N GLY A 249 4.03 5.40 18.15
CA GLY A 249 4.80 5.73 16.96
C GLY A 249 4.18 6.80 16.07
N ALA A 250 4.94 7.20 15.05
CA ALA A 250 4.46 8.11 14.02
C ALA A 250 3.73 7.33 12.92
N GLN A 251 2.60 7.84 12.45
CA GLN A 251 1.81 7.21 11.39
C GLN A 251 1.29 8.25 10.41
N ALA A 252 1.33 7.94 9.12
CA ALA A 252 0.80 8.81 8.06
C ALA A 252 0.38 8.00 6.84
N SER A 253 -0.69 8.44 6.18
CA SER A 253 -1.04 7.94 4.85
C SER A 253 -0.60 8.96 3.81
N VAL A 254 0.01 8.49 2.72
CA VAL A 254 0.66 9.34 1.73
C VAL A 254 0.27 8.89 0.33
N SER A 255 -0.01 9.85 -0.54
CA SER A 255 -0.36 9.72 -1.95
C SER A 255 0.79 10.09 -2.87
N LEU A 256 0.69 9.73 -4.15
CA LEU A 256 1.70 10.06 -5.17
C LEU A 256 1.88 11.58 -5.38
N ARG A 257 0.94 12.43 -4.95
CA ARG A 257 1.10 13.89 -5.03
C ARG A 257 2.08 14.42 -4.00
N GLU A 258 2.03 13.86 -2.79
CA GLU A 258 2.73 14.41 -1.63
C GLU A 258 4.24 14.24 -1.72
N ILE A 259 4.74 13.37 -2.61
CA ILE A 259 6.17 13.20 -2.87
C ILE A 259 6.79 14.33 -3.71
N LYS A 260 5.98 15.19 -4.36
CA LYS A 260 6.47 16.28 -5.22
C LYS A 260 6.97 17.48 -4.42
N GLY A 261 6.49 17.65 -3.19
CA GLY A 261 6.84 18.75 -2.29
C GLY A 261 7.85 18.33 -1.21
N GLN A 262 8.28 19.29 -0.40
CA GLN A 262 8.99 18.96 0.85
C GLN A 262 8.13 18.03 1.70
N ILE A 263 8.76 17.01 2.29
CA ILE A 263 8.05 16.05 3.13
C ILE A 263 7.92 16.67 4.52
N ASP A 264 6.69 16.82 4.99
CA ASP A 264 6.41 17.32 6.33
C ASP A 264 7.11 16.46 7.40
N LYS A 265 7.61 17.08 8.46
CA LYS A 265 8.34 16.41 9.54
C LYS A 265 7.58 15.24 10.19
N THR A 266 6.25 15.30 10.25
CA THR A 266 5.40 14.22 10.80
C THR A 266 5.23 13.05 9.83
N VAL A 267 5.13 13.34 8.53
CA VAL A 267 5.09 12.31 7.48
C VAL A 267 6.46 11.64 7.35
N ALA A 268 7.54 12.43 7.38
CA ALA A 268 8.90 11.92 7.39
C ALA A 268 9.14 11.02 8.61
N ALA A 269 8.64 11.40 9.78
CA ALA A 269 8.66 10.56 10.98
C ALA A 269 7.97 9.20 10.76
N ALA A 270 6.80 9.18 10.13
CA ALA A 270 6.08 7.94 9.80
C ALA A 270 6.82 7.08 8.76
N MET A 271 7.47 7.70 7.76
CA MET A 271 8.39 7.04 6.82
C MET A 271 9.73 6.62 7.49
N GLY A 272 9.87 6.86 8.79
CA GLY A 272 11.00 6.45 9.64
C GLY A 272 12.24 7.34 9.56
N PHE A 273 12.18 8.54 8.97
CA PHE A 273 13.30 9.50 8.96
C PHE A 273 13.80 9.88 10.36
N GLN A 274 12.93 9.76 11.36
CA GLN A 274 13.30 9.94 12.77
C GLN A 274 14.49 9.09 13.20
N ARG A 275 14.67 7.91 12.58
CA ARG A 275 15.64 6.90 12.98
C ARG A 275 15.67 6.74 14.51
N MET A 276 16.63 7.43 15.14
CA MET A 276 16.93 7.34 16.55
C MET A 276 16.78 8.65 17.35
N SER A 277 16.11 9.68 16.83
CA SER A 277 15.64 10.76 17.70
C SER A 277 14.51 10.24 18.59
N GLY A 278 14.61 10.44 19.90
CA GLY A 278 13.48 10.28 20.82
C GLY A 278 12.46 11.41 20.71
N SER A 279 12.92 12.54 20.18
CA SER A 279 12.19 13.76 19.89
C SER A 279 11.41 13.69 18.58
N ALA A 280 10.44 14.58 18.46
CA ALA A 280 9.80 14.85 17.18
C ALA A 280 10.84 15.34 16.17
N MET A 281 10.59 15.10 14.88
CA MET A 281 11.39 15.75 13.86
C MET A 281 11.13 17.26 13.91
N GLU A 282 12.21 18.06 13.94
CA GLU A 282 12.10 19.51 14.01
C GLU A 282 12.03 20.18 12.63
N GLN A 283 12.54 19.51 11.60
CA GLN A 283 12.65 20.05 10.25
C GLN A 283 11.99 19.14 9.20
N ASN A 284 11.37 19.78 8.21
CA ASN A 284 10.88 19.11 7.00
C ASN A 284 12.04 18.49 6.23
N GLN A 285 11.76 17.40 5.51
CA GLN A 285 12.76 16.68 4.74
C GLN A 285 12.69 17.07 3.26
N SER A 286 13.81 16.86 2.56
CA SER A 286 13.90 17.11 1.12
C SER A 286 12.86 16.29 0.34
N ALA A 287 12.42 16.85 -0.78
CA ALA A 287 11.34 16.29 -1.59
C ALA A 287 11.74 14.98 -2.28
N GLY A 288 10.76 14.07 -2.40
CA GLY A 288 10.84 12.87 -3.23
C GLY A 288 12.06 11.97 -2.97
N VAL A 289 12.82 11.70 -4.03
CA VAL A 289 13.94 10.74 -4.10
C VAL A 289 15.30 11.31 -3.68
N MET A 290 15.36 12.56 -3.21
CA MET A 290 16.62 13.25 -2.89
C MET A 290 17.33 12.71 -1.63
N THR A 291 16.67 11.81 -0.89
CA THR A 291 17.22 11.15 0.29
C THR A 291 17.01 9.65 0.18
N LEU A 292 17.87 8.85 0.84
CA LEU A 292 17.75 7.39 0.82
C LEU A 292 16.36 6.91 1.27
N ARG A 293 15.86 7.44 2.41
CA ARG A 293 14.54 7.07 2.94
C ARG A 293 13.39 7.59 2.08
N GLY A 294 13.53 8.79 1.51
CA GLY A 294 12.55 9.33 0.57
C GLY A 294 12.44 8.47 -0.68
N ALA A 295 13.57 8.01 -1.22
CA ALA A 295 13.58 7.11 -2.37
C ALA A 295 12.90 5.76 -2.08
N MET A 296 13.18 5.15 -0.92
CA MET A 296 12.49 3.91 -0.49
C MET A 296 10.97 4.12 -0.36
N ALA A 297 10.54 5.21 0.28
CA ALA A 297 9.11 5.52 0.39
C ALA A 297 8.45 5.77 -0.97
N VAL A 298 9.14 6.45 -1.89
CA VAL A 298 8.65 6.69 -3.26
C VAL A 298 8.51 5.39 -4.04
N MET A 299 9.36 4.39 -3.83
CA MET A 299 9.20 3.06 -4.45
C MET A 299 7.90 2.40 -4.01
N ASP A 300 7.60 2.39 -2.71
CA ASP A 300 6.34 1.82 -2.20
C ASP A 300 5.12 2.61 -2.71
N ILE A 301 5.20 3.95 -2.75
CA ILE A 301 4.14 4.82 -3.28
C ILE A 301 3.90 4.55 -4.77
N ALA A 302 4.96 4.41 -5.55
CA ALA A 302 4.86 4.11 -6.98
C ALA A 302 4.27 2.71 -7.21
N GLU A 303 4.67 1.70 -6.42
CA GLU A 303 4.09 0.35 -6.48
C GLU A 303 2.60 0.36 -6.15
N SER A 304 2.19 1.09 -5.11
CA SER A 304 0.77 1.29 -4.79
C SER A 304 0.01 1.96 -5.95
N ALA A 305 0.63 2.94 -6.61
CA ALA A 305 0.01 3.64 -7.73
C ALA A 305 -0.16 2.72 -8.94
N GLN A 306 0.85 1.91 -9.25
CA GLN A 306 0.79 0.88 -10.29
C GLN A 306 -0.35 -0.10 -10.02
N ARG A 307 -0.43 -0.68 -8.81
CA ARG A 307 -1.51 -1.60 -8.44
C ARG A 307 -2.90 -0.98 -8.58
N THR A 308 -3.06 0.27 -8.18
CA THR A 308 -4.33 1.00 -8.31
C THR A 308 -4.71 1.19 -9.79
N LEU A 309 -3.75 1.55 -10.65
CA LEU A 309 -3.99 1.71 -12.08
C LEU A 309 -4.28 0.38 -12.77
N ASP A 310 -3.60 -0.70 -12.37
CA ASP A 310 -3.84 -2.04 -12.90
C ASP A 310 -5.24 -2.54 -12.54
N PHE A 311 -5.70 -2.28 -11.32
CA PHE A 311 -7.08 -2.57 -10.91
C PHE A 311 -8.10 -1.80 -11.78
N ILE A 312 -7.92 -0.49 -11.97
CA ILE A 312 -8.80 0.32 -12.84
C ILE A 312 -8.79 -0.18 -14.29
N ARG A 313 -7.63 -0.58 -14.81
CA ARG A 313 -7.50 -1.14 -16.17
C ARG A 313 -8.17 -2.51 -16.28
N SER A 314 -8.06 -3.34 -15.25
CA SER A 314 -8.74 -4.64 -15.18
C SER A 314 -10.26 -4.47 -15.22
N ASP A 315 -10.82 -3.54 -14.44
CA ASP A 315 -12.25 -3.23 -14.44
C ASP A 315 -12.73 -2.73 -15.81
N LEU A 316 -11.96 -1.83 -16.43
CA LEU A 316 -12.24 -1.35 -17.78
C LEU A 316 -12.24 -2.48 -18.82
N GLY A 317 -11.25 -3.38 -18.74
CA GLY A 317 -11.16 -4.55 -19.63
C GLY A 317 -12.33 -5.52 -19.45
N SER A 318 -12.78 -5.72 -18.21
CA SER A 318 -13.97 -6.54 -17.90
C SER A 318 -15.23 -5.97 -18.54
N VAL A 319 -15.48 -4.66 -18.35
CA VAL A 319 -16.64 -3.98 -18.96
C VAL A 319 -16.55 -3.99 -20.49
N GLN A 320 -15.36 -3.81 -21.07
CA GLN A 320 -15.15 -3.89 -22.51
C GLN A 320 -15.49 -5.28 -23.06
N ASN A 321 -15.04 -6.36 -22.40
CA ASN A 321 -15.35 -7.72 -22.82
C ASN A 321 -16.86 -7.99 -22.78
N GLN A 322 -17.55 -7.52 -21.73
CA GLN A 322 -19.00 -7.62 -21.63
C GLN A 322 -19.71 -6.87 -22.78
N LEU A 323 -19.27 -5.64 -23.09
CA LEU A 323 -19.83 -4.84 -24.19
C LEU A 323 -19.62 -5.52 -25.54
N ILE A 324 -18.43 -6.05 -25.82
CA ILE A 324 -18.14 -6.76 -27.08
C ILE A 324 -19.05 -7.99 -27.24
N ALA A 325 -19.17 -8.82 -26.20
CA ALA A 325 -20.04 -9.99 -26.23
C ALA A 325 -21.51 -9.60 -26.46
N THR A 326 -21.95 -8.51 -25.82
CA THR A 326 -23.31 -8.02 -25.96
C THR A 326 -23.58 -7.47 -27.37
N VAL A 327 -22.65 -6.66 -27.92
CA VAL A 327 -22.76 -6.12 -29.28
C VAL A 327 -22.85 -7.24 -30.30
N ASN A 328 -22.00 -8.27 -30.19
CA ASN A 328 -22.05 -9.42 -31.10
C ASN A 328 -23.41 -10.13 -31.06
N ASN A 329 -23.99 -10.31 -29.86
CA ASN A 329 -25.31 -10.92 -29.71
C ASN A 329 -26.44 -10.04 -30.28
N ILE A 330 -26.39 -8.73 -30.02
CA ILE A 330 -27.39 -7.77 -30.53
C ILE A 330 -27.34 -7.68 -32.05
N THR A 331 -26.15 -7.70 -32.66
CA THR A 331 -26.02 -7.68 -34.12
C THR A 331 -26.69 -8.88 -34.76
N VAL A 332 -26.47 -10.10 -34.24
CA VAL A 332 -27.13 -11.31 -34.74
C VAL A 332 -28.65 -11.21 -34.56
N THR A 333 -29.09 -10.76 -33.38
CA THR A 333 -30.53 -10.59 -33.09
C THR A 333 -31.17 -9.55 -34.00
N GLN A 334 -30.50 -8.43 -34.28
CA GLN A 334 -30.98 -7.39 -35.17
C GLN A 334 -31.18 -7.90 -36.60
N VAL A 335 -30.23 -8.68 -37.13
CA VAL A 335 -30.36 -9.30 -38.46
C VAL A 335 -31.55 -10.25 -38.52
N ASN A 336 -31.71 -11.10 -37.50
CA ASN A 336 -32.83 -12.05 -37.43
C ASN A 336 -34.19 -11.34 -37.30
N VAL A 337 -34.28 -10.31 -36.44
CA VAL A 337 -35.51 -9.51 -36.27
C VAL A 337 -35.87 -8.77 -37.55
N LYS A 338 -34.88 -8.15 -38.22
CA LYS A 338 -35.13 -7.45 -39.49
C LYS A 338 -35.56 -8.41 -40.59
N SER A 339 -35.00 -9.62 -40.64
CA SER A 339 -35.42 -10.66 -41.57
C SER A 339 -36.85 -11.15 -41.30
N ALA A 340 -37.22 -11.30 -40.02
CA ALA A 340 -38.58 -11.67 -39.63
C ALA A 340 -39.58 -10.55 -39.91
N GLU A 341 -39.20 -9.28 -39.71
CA GLU A 341 -40.03 -8.13 -40.07
C GLU A 341 -40.27 -8.07 -41.57
N SER A 342 -39.22 -8.26 -42.39
CA SER A 342 -39.29 -8.31 -43.85
C SER A 342 -40.28 -9.37 -44.34
N GLN A 343 -40.27 -10.58 -43.77
CA GLN A 343 -41.22 -11.64 -44.14
C GLN A 343 -42.69 -11.28 -43.86
N ILE A 344 -42.96 -10.44 -42.87
CA ILE A 344 -44.32 -10.04 -42.50
C ILE A 344 -44.77 -8.80 -43.28
N ARG A 345 -43.86 -7.85 -43.49
CA ARG A 345 -44.19 -6.51 -43.98
C ARG A 345 -43.90 -6.30 -45.45
N ASP A 346 -42.84 -6.93 -45.97
CA ASP A 346 -42.46 -6.74 -47.36
C ASP A 346 -43.38 -7.56 -48.27
N VAL A 347 -43.75 -6.96 -49.39
CA VAL A 347 -44.57 -7.62 -50.40
C VAL A 347 -43.70 -8.52 -51.27
N ASP A 348 -44.16 -9.74 -51.52
CA ASP A 348 -43.57 -10.58 -52.56
C ASP A 348 -43.93 -9.98 -53.93
N PHE A 349 -42.97 -9.28 -54.54
CA PHE A 349 -43.15 -8.59 -55.80
C PHE A 349 -43.57 -9.54 -56.93
N ALA A 350 -43.16 -10.82 -56.90
CA ALA A 350 -43.54 -11.79 -57.90
C ALA A 350 -45.04 -12.09 -57.82
N ALA A 351 -45.56 -12.34 -56.61
CA ALA A 351 -46.97 -12.59 -56.39
C ALA A 351 -47.83 -11.35 -56.64
N GLU A 352 -47.41 -10.17 -56.15
CA GLU A 352 -48.16 -8.93 -56.32
C GLU A 352 -48.18 -8.46 -57.77
N SER A 353 -47.08 -8.62 -58.53
CA SER A 353 -47.07 -8.31 -59.97
C SER A 353 -48.02 -9.20 -60.77
N ALA A 354 -48.14 -10.48 -60.39
CA ALA A 354 -49.10 -11.40 -60.99
C ALA A 354 -50.55 -10.99 -60.67
N ASN A 355 -50.84 -10.62 -59.41
CA ASN A 355 -52.15 -10.13 -58.99
C ASN A 355 -52.49 -8.81 -59.68
N PHE A 356 -51.58 -7.84 -59.70
CA PHE A 356 -51.76 -6.56 -60.40
C PHE A 356 -52.05 -6.78 -61.88
N SER A 357 -51.27 -7.64 -62.56
CA SER A 357 -51.50 -7.98 -63.96
C SER A 357 -52.87 -8.63 -64.18
N LYS A 358 -53.26 -9.57 -63.31
CA LYS A 358 -54.58 -10.20 -63.32
C LYS A 358 -55.70 -9.16 -63.17
N TYR A 359 -55.60 -8.27 -62.19
CA TYR A 359 -56.61 -7.22 -61.96
C TYR A 359 -56.66 -6.21 -63.11
N ASN A 360 -55.53 -5.88 -63.73
CA ASN A 360 -55.48 -4.99 -64.89
C ASN A 360 -56.18 -5.62 -66.11
N ILE A 361 -55.90 -6.90 -66.38
CA ILE A 361 -56.62 -7.68 -67.41
C ILE A 361 -58.11 -7.79 -67.08
N LEU A 362 -58.47 -8.01 -65.81
CA LEU A 362 -59.86 -8.11 -65.38
C LEU A 362 -60.61 -6.77 -65.50
N ALA A 363 -59.94 -5.65 -65.21
CA ALA A 363 -60.49 -4.30 -65.37
C ALA A 363 -60.72 -3.96 -66.85
N GLN A 364 -59.77 -4.30 -67.74
CA GLN A 364 -59.94 -4.17 -69.19
C GLN A 364 -61.09 -5.06 -69.71
N SER A 365 -61.16 -6.31 -69.24
CA SER A 365 -62.23 -7.24 -69.60
C SER A 365 -63.60 -6.79 -69.09
N GLY A 366 -63.67 -6.25 -67.87
CA GLY A 366 -64.88 -5.71 -67.26
C GLY A 366 -65.39 -4.45 -67.97
N SER A 367 -64.46 -3.56 -68.39
CA SER A 367 -64.80 -2.41 -69.23
C SER A 367 -65.36 -2.85 -70.59
N TYR A 368 -64.75 -3.86 -71.23
CA TYR A 368 -65.27 -4.46 -72.46
C TYR A 368 -66.66 -5.09 -72.26
N ALA A 369 -66.86 -5.84 -71.17
CA ALA A 369 -68.14 -6.46 -70.84
C ALA A 369 -69.24 -5.41 -70.55
N MET A 370 -68.93 -4.32 -69.86
CA MET A 370 -69.85 -3.19 -69.66
C MET A 370 -70.21 -2.50 -70.99
N SER A 371 -69.23 -2.29 -71.87
CA SER A 371 -69.48 -1.75 -73.21
C SER A 371 -70.41 -2.65 -74.03
N GLN A 372 -70.22 -3.97 -73.97
CA GLN A 372 -71.08 -4.94 -74.64
C GLN A 372 -72.50 -4.97 -74.02
N ALA A 373 -72.63 -4.94 -72.70
CA ALA A 373 -73.93 -4.91 -72.01
C ALA A 373 -74.75 -3.66 -72.37
N ASN A 374 -74.11 -2.49 -72.43
CA ASN A 374 -74.75 -1.26 -72.90
C ASN A 374 -75.21 -1.36 -74.37
N SER A 375 -74.44 -2.06 -75.21
CA SER A 375 -74.79 -2.29 -76.62
C SER A 375 -75.96 -3.26 -76.79
N VAL A 376 -76.06 -4.28 -75.92
CA VAL A 376 -77.21 -5.21 -75.90
C VAL A 376 -78.50 -4.47 -75.51
N GLN A 377 -78.46 -3.54 -74.56
CA GLN A 377 -79.62 -2.71 -74.23
C GLN A 377 -80.09 -1.87 -75.41
N GLN A 378 -79.18 -1.36 -76.25
CA GLN A 378 -79.55 -0.67 -77.50
C GLN A 378 -80.19 -1.61 -78.53
N ASN A 379 -79.79 -2.89 -78.58
CA ASN A 379 -80.44 -3.86 -79.46
C ASN A 379 -81.87 -4.20 -79.02
N VAL A 380 -82.17 -4.14 -77.73
CA VAL A 380 -83.55 -4.29 -77.22
C VAL A 380 -84.41 -3.08 -77.60
N LEU A 381 -83.87 -1.87 -77.56
CA LEU A 381 -84.56 -0.67 -78.05
C LEU A 381 -84.86 -0.74 -79.56
N LYS A 382 -83.99 -1.38 -80.36
CA LYS A 382 -84.23 -1.67 -81.78
C LYS A 382 -85.34 -2.69 -82.04
N LEU A 383 -85.68 -3.54 -81.07
CA LEU A 383 -86.76 -4.54 -81.17
C LEU A 383 -88.13 -3.98 -80.75
N LEU A 384 -88.17 -2.78 -80.15
CA LEU A 384 -89.39 -2.10 -79.70
C LEU A 384 -89.84 -0.97 -80.65
N GLN A 385 -89.06 -0.67 -81.69
CA GLN A 385 -89.48 0.10 -82.86
C GLN A 385 -89.92 -0.86 -83.97
#